data_AF-A0AB39QCG7-F1
#
_entry.id   AF-A0AB39QCG7-F1
#
_cell.length_a   1.000
_cell.length_b   1.000
_cell.length_c   1.000
_cell.angle_alpha   90.00
_cell.angle_beta   90.00
_cell.angle_gamma   90.00
#
_symmetry.space_group_name_H-M   'P 1'
#
loop_
_entity.id
_entity.type
_entity.pdbx_description
1 polymer ?
#
loop_
_entity_poly.entity_id
_entity_poly.type
_entity_poly.pdbx_seq_one_letter_code
_entity_poly.pdbx_strand_id
1 'polypeptide(L)'
;MLTGTSTRLPLAGVLRLGRPPEIWFKPALSVVVAVAPPNLALLVLDRLDLAMYTMAGSLCALYAHNRPYAARARALAWVVLGMLTGLATALVAASLTASAVVLVTVGSVLAAVQKVLCDATRIGPPGNVVLTFISSAALFAPQSLAQIPGHLALAAAAGAWAWLVGMAPGLLRPHGPERRATAAALDAAAAYVETGGTGEDRARAHTTAAAAVQAARQSLYSAGRPCETRRALERLVVRAEVALAAPADADPGLLRTWARQVRGSRPVPEVDDLAGLGTELSSPSRPLWRRLGPLAPLAVRTALGCALAGYLSLALGIGRPYWALVTAASLYQANLTLTWGRGVQRVVGNLLGVLLFAALVPVAHTGEVALVLCCLALNFGAEALIGRNYWLGSVCVTPLALLITEFTGFQEPGRLITERVVDTLVGALVGLAAAVAVPDRRRQRVVRAERTGPRTLAATGRSQGPCPDQRTGDTTEGVRP
;
A
#
# COMPACT_ATOMS: atom_id res chain seq x y z
N MET A 1 1.90 -16.24 -41.12
CA MET A 1 1.72 -17.02 -39.87
C MET A 1 1.99 -16.12 -38.67
N LEU A 2 0.92 -15.62 -38.05
CA LEU A 2 0.98 -14.82 -36.82
C LEU A 2 0.99 -15.79 -35.63
N THR A 3 2.17 -16.08 -35.08
CA THR A 3 2.29 -16.79 -33.80
C THR A 3 1.80 -15.87 -32.68
N GLY A 4 0.51 -15.96 -32.36
CA GLY A 4 -0.07 -15.37 -31.18
C GLY A 4 0.55 -15.98 -29.94
N THR A 5 1.48 -15.27 -29.31
CA THR A 5 1.93 -15.60 -27.96
C THR A 5 0.76 -15.36 -27.02
N SER A 6 -0.02 -16.41 -26.74
CA SER A 6 -0.94 -16.42 -25.61
C SER A 6 -0.10 -16.25 -24.34
N THR A 7 0.03 -15.03 -23.83
CA THR A 7 0.54 -14.77 -22.49
C THR A 7 -0.46 -15.39 -21.50
N ARG A 8 -0.31 -16.70 -21.23
CA ARG A 8 -1.04 -17.39 -20.17
C ARG A 8 -0.73 -16.66 -18.87
N LEU A 9 -1.74 -16.10 -18.23
CA LEU A 9 -1.61 -15.45 -16.91
C LEU A 9 -1.33 -16.56 -15.88
N PRO A 10 -0.11 -16.67 -15.32
CA PRO A 10 0.26 -17.84 -14.55
C PRO A 10 -0.41 -17.80 -13.17
N LEU A 11 -1.39 -18.66 -12.93
CA LEU A 11 -2.11 -18.79 -11.65
C LEU A 11 -1.20 -19.29 -10.52
N ALA A 12 -0.29 -20.23 -10.81
CA ALA A 12 0.57 -20.86 -9.80
C ALA A 12 1.62 -19.91 -9.21
N GLY A 13 2.07 -18.89 -9.96
CA GLY A 13 3.01 -17.88 -9.46
C GLY A 13 2.37 -16.89 -8.49
N VAL A 14 1.05 -16.71 -8.58
CA VAL A 14 0.30 -15.70 -7.81
C VAL A 14 0.08 -16.13 -6.36
N LEU A 15 0.03 -17.42 -6.05
CA LEU A 15 -0.21 -17.93 -4.69
C LEU A 15 1.06 -18.33 -3.94
N ARG A 16 2.26 -18.19 -4.55
CA ARG A 16 3.53 -18.55 -3.91
C ARG A 16 3.78 -17.71 -2.67
N LEU A 17 4.19 -18.38 -1.60
CA LEU A 17 4.43 -17.74 -0.31
C LEU A 17 5.68 -16.86 -0.36
N GLY A 18 5.49 -15.54 -0.25
CA GLY A 18 6.58 -14.60 -0.01
C GLY A 18 7.32 -14.82 1.33
N ARG A 19 8.55 -14.30 1.44
CA ARG A 19 9.27 -14.18 2.71
C ARG A 19 8.63 -13.07 3.55
N PRO A 20 8.46 -13.27 4.87
CA PRO A 20 7.91 -12.22 5.73
C PRO A 20 8.87 -11.03 5.77
N PRO A 21 8.35 -9.79 5.82
CA PRO A 21 9.20 -8.63 6.06
C PRO A 21 9.87 -8.75 7.43
N GLU A 22 11.11 -8.26 7.58
CA GLU A 22 11.92 -8.43 8.80
C GLU A 22 11.24 -7.98 10.10
N ILE A 23 10.19 -7.16 10.01
CA ILE A 23 9.51 -6.54 11.15
C ILE A 23 7.98 -6.64 10.99
N TRP A 24 7.48 -7.78 10.54
CA TRP A 24 6.03 -8.00 10.39
C TRP A 24 5.26 -7.87 11.72
N PHE A 25 5.88 -8.23 12.84
CA PHE A 25 5.23 -8.26 14.15
C PHE A 25 4.98 -6.86 14.76
N LYS A 26 5.78 -5.84 14.41
CA LYS A 26 5.59 -4.49 15.00
C LYS A 26 4.35 -3.78 14.48
N PRO A 27 4.09 -3.73 13.17
CA PRO A 27 2.82 -3.21 12.66
C PRO A 27 1.64 -4.01 13.20
N ALA A 28 1.73 -5.35 13.23
CA ALA A 28 0.66 -6.21 13.75
C ALA A 28 0.33 -5.92 15.23
N LEU A 29 1.35 -5.80 16.08
CA LEU A 29 1.16 -5.43 17.48
C LEU A 29 0.64 -4.00 17.64
N SER A 30 1.13 -3.06 16.82
CA SER A 30 0.68 -1.66 16.84
C SER A 30 -0.82 -1.54 16.56
N VAL A 31 -1.37 -2.37 15.68
CA VAL A 31 -2.80 -2.40 15.37
C VAL A 31 -3.59 -2.92 16.57
N VAL A 32 -3.13 -4.01 17.19
CA VAL A 32 -3.78 -4.56 18.39
C VAL A 32 -3.79 -3.52 19.52
N VAL A 33 -2.67 -2.84 19.77
CA VAL A 33 -2.57 -1.79 20.80
C VAL A 33 -3.41 -0.55 20.46
N ALA A 34 -3.65 -0.28 19.18
CA ALA A 34 -4.53 0.81 18.76
C ALA A 34 -6.03 0.47 18.88
N VAL A 35 -6.40 -0.79 18.64
CA VAL A 35 -7.81 -1.26 18.62
C VAL A 35 -8.28 -1.73 20.01
N ALA A 36 -7.42 -2.39 20.79
CA ALA A 36 -7.81 -3.01 22.05
C ALA A 36 -8.32 -2.01 23.09
N PRO A 37 -7.62 -0.89 23.42
CA PRO A 37 -8.07 -0.01 24.48
C PRO A 37 -9.43 0.64 24.21
N PRO A 38 -9.72 1.19 23.00
CA PRO A 38 -11.05 1.72 22.71
C PRO A 38 -12.16 0.66 22.78
N ASN A 39 -11.94 -0.54 22.25
CA ASN A 39 -12.96 -1.59 22.26
C ASN A 39 -13.17 -2.20 23.66
N LEU A 40 -12.11 -2.35 24.45
CA LEU A 40 -12.22 -2.79 25.85
C LEU A 40 -12.90 -1.73 26.72
N ALA A 41 -12.66 -0.44 26.48
CA ALA A 41 -13.38 0.62 27.15
C ALA A 41 -14.89 0.56 26.84
N LEU A 42 -15.25 0.36 25.56
CA LEU A 42 -16.65 0.18 25.18
C LEU A 42 -17.28 -1.09 25.79
N LEU A 43 -16.53 -2.18 25.87
CA LEU A 43 -16.96 -3.41 26.54
C LEU A 43 -17.27 -3.17 28.03
N VAL A 44 -16.39 -2.46 28.74
CA VAL A 44 -16.61 -2.11 30.16
C VAL A 44 -17.80 -1.17 30.34
N LEU A 45 -18.06 -0.31 29.35
CA LEU A 45 -19.20 0.61 29.36
C LEU A 45 -20.50 -0.02 28.86
N ASP A 46 -20.50 -1.29 28.45
CA ASP A 46 -21.65 -1.99 27.84
C ASP A 46 -22.18 -1.27 26.57
N ARG A 47 -21.25 -0.69 25.80
CA ARG A 47 -21.53 0.13 24.59
C ARG A 47 -20.77 -0.36 23.37
N LEU A 48 -20.69 -1.68 23.20
CA LEU A 48 -20.07 -2.27 22.01
C LEU A 48 -20.80 -1.96 20.71
N ASP A 49 -22.06 -1.49 20.78
CA ASP A 49 -22.79 -0.92 19.64
C ASP A 49 -21.99 0.17 18.92
N LEU A 50 -21.12 0.88 19.63
CA LEU A 50 -20.29 1.96 19.12
C LEU A 50 -18.93 1.51 18.55
N ALA A 51 -18.61 0.22 18.60
CA ALA A 51 -17.29 -0.31 18.24
C ALA A 51 -16.92 -0.02 16.78
N MET A 52 -17.89 0.04 15.86
CA MET A 52 -17.64 0.42 14.46
C MET A 52 -16.97 1.80 14.36
N TYR A 53 -17.35 2.75 15.22
CA TYR A 53 -16.83 4.13 15.20
C TYR A 53 -15.45 4.23 15.83
N THR A 54 -15.20 3.54 16.94
CA THR A 54 -13.84 3.49 17.52
C THR A 54 -12.88 2.77 16.59
N MET A 55 -13.32 1.69 15.95
CA MET A 55 -12.52 0.97 14.95
C MET A 55 -12.17 1.84 13.74
N ALA A 56 -13.06 2.77 13.34
CA ALA A 56 -12.74 3.72 12.28
C ALA A 56 -11.48 4.54 12.60
N GLY A 57 -11.38 5.05 13.83
CA GLY A 57 -10.20 5.76 14.31
C GLY A 57 -8.99 4.84 14.52
N SER A 58 -9.18 3.73 15.22
CA SER A 58 -8.10 2.80 15.59
C SER A 58 -7.38 2.20 14.38
N LEU A 59 -8.12 1.84 13.32
CA LEU A 59 -7.56 1.25 12.10
C LEU A 59 -6.69 2.22 11.30
N CYS A 60 -6.72 3.52 11.60
CA CYS A 60 -5.77 4.48 11.05
C CYS A 60 -4.31 4.15 11.44
N ALA A 61 -4.10 3.37 12.51
CA ALA A 61 -2.77 2.89 12.91
C ALA A 61 -2.09 2.03 11.84
N LEU A 62 -2.85 1.39 10.94
CA LEU A 62 -2.31 0.56 9.84
C LEU A 62 -1.40 1.33 8.87
N TYR A 63 -1.52 2.66 8.85
CA TYR A 63 -0.88 3.49 7.85
C TYR A 63 0.51 4.00 8.26
N ALA A 64 1.33 4.31 7.26
CA ALA A 64 2.58 5.04 7.37
C ALA A 64 3.68 4.43 8.28
N HIS A 65 3.60 3.15 8.63
CA HIS A 65 4.58 2.40 9.45
C HIS A 65 6.05 2.53 8.97
N ASN A 66 6.25 2.64 7.66
CA ASN A 66 7.59 2.69 7.05
C ASN A 66 8.14 4.10 6.84
N ARG A 67 7.41 5.15 7.24
CA ARG A 67 7.86 6.54 7.07
C ARG A 67 8.62 7.06 8.30
N PRO A 68 9.56 8.01 8.13
CA PRO A 68 10.15 8.73 9.26
C PRO A 68 9.07 9.42 10.10
N TYR A 69 9.31 9.58 11.42
CA TYR A 69 8.26 10.02 12.34
C TYR A 69 7.65 11.39 12.00
N ALA A 70 8.44 12.36 11.51
CA ALA A 70 7.90 13.66 11.09
C ALA A 70 6.96 13.56 9.87
N ALA A 71 7.28 12.68 8.91
CA ALA A 71 6.42 12.39 7.78
C ALA A 71 5.23 11.49 8.16
N ARG A 72 5.45 10.56 9.10
CA ARG A 72 4.43 9.65 9.64
C ARG A 72 3.37 10.40 10.41
N ALA A 73 3.74 11.33 11.28
CA ALA A 73 2.82 12.18 12.04
C ALA A 73 1.85 12.93 11.12
N ARG A 74 2.38 13.57 10.08
CA ARG A 74 1.57 14.28 9.07
C ARG A 74 0.70 13.32 8.26
N ALA A 75 1.25 12.18 7.83
CA ALA A 75 0.52 11.20 7.06
C ALA A 75 -0.64 10.59 7.86
N LEU A 76 -0.42 10.23 9.12
CA LEU A 76 -1.46 9.71 10.02
C LEU A 76 -2.53 10.77 10.28
N ALA A 77 -2.16 12.03 10.51
CA ALA A 77 -3.13 13.12 10.67
C ALA A 77 -4.03 13.27 9.43
N TRP A 78 -3.43 13.24 8.22
CA TRP A 78 -4.20 13.26 6.97
C TRP A 78 -5.10 12.03 6.79
N VAL A 79 -4.64 10.85 7.20
CA VAL A 79 -5.45 9.61 7.15
C VAL A 79 -6.63 9.69 8.11
N VAL A 80 -6.39 10.14 9.35
CA VAL A 80 -7.46 10.33 10.36
C VAL A 80 -8.47 11.36 9.87
N LEU A 81 -8.01 12.50 9.34
CA LEU A 81 -8.90 13.51 8.76
C LEU A 81 -9.70 12.96 7.56
N GLY A 82 -9.04 12.19 6.67
CA GLY A 82 -9.69 11.50 5.57
C GLY A 82 -10.73 10.47 6.03
N MET A 83 -10.45 9.78 7.13
CA MET A 83 -11.39 8.83 7.74
C MET A 83 -12.60 9.55 8.34
N LEU A 84 -12.36 10.60 9.13
CA LEU A 84 -13.42 11.38 9.77
C LEU A 84 -14.31 12.06 8.74
N THR A 85 -13.74 12.64 7.69
CA THR A 85 -14.52 13.26 6.60
C THR A 85 -15.34 12.22 5.85
N GLY A 86 -14.75 11.08 5.48
CA GLY A 86 -15.48 9.99 4.82
C GLY A 86 -16.59 9.41 5.70
N LEU A 87 -16.34 9.23 7.00
CA LEU A 87 -17.32 8.78 7.98
C LEU A 87 -18.43 9.82 8.17
N ALA A 88 -18.11 11.10 8.30
CA ALA A 88 -19.08 12.17 8.44
C ALA A 88 -20.01 12.25 7.22
N THR A 89 -19.45 12.23 6.00
CA THR A 89 -20.26 12.23 4.77
C THR A 89 -21.17 11.00 4.70
N ALA A 90 -20.67 9.82 5.08
CA ALA A 90 -21.46 8.60 5.11
C ALA A 90 -22.62 8.66 6.10
N LEU A 91 -22.36 9.11 7.34
CA LEU A 91 -23.39 9.21 8.39
C LEU A 91 -24.43 10.28 8.07
N VAL A 92 -24.02 11.43 7.53
CA VAL A 92 -24.95 12.47 7.08
C VAL A 92 -25.84 11.94 5.96
N ALA A 93 -25.27 11.28 4.94
CA ALA A 93 -26.06 10.68 3.88
C ALA A 93 -27.05 9.62 4.41
N ALA A 94 -26.60 8.73 5.29
CA ALA A 94 -27.45 7.71 5.93
C ALA A 94 -28.60 8.32 6.74
N SER A 95 -28.39 9.48 7.36
CA SER A 95 -29.43 10.18 8.13
C SER A 95 -30.46 10.95 7.28
N LEU A 96 -30.10 11.30 6.04
CA LEU A 96 -30.94 12.11 5.15
C LEU A 96 -31.77 11.28 4.17
N THR A 97 -31.38 10.03 3.90
CA THR A 97 -32.10 9.18 2.93
C THR A 97 -32.03 7.71 3.29
N ALA A 98 -33.16 7.02 3.13
CA ALA A 98 -33.24 5.57 3.14
C ALA A 98 -33.09 4.94 1.74
N SER A 99 -32.96 5.76 0.69
CA SER A 99 -32.86 5.26 -0.68
C SER A 99 -31.51 4.59 -0.92
N ALA A 100 -31.53 3.27 -1.05
CA ALA A 100 -30.32 2.50 -1.26
C ALA A 100 -29.58 2.88 -2.55
N VAL A 101 -30.29 3.34 -3.58
CA VAL A 101 -29.70 3.86 -4.82
C VAL A 101 -28.86 5.11 -4.55
N VAL A 102 -29.37 6.04 -3.74
CA VAL A 102 -28.65 7.27 -3.38
C VAL A 102 -27.43 6.94 -2.52
N LEU A 103 -27.59 6.06 -1.52
CA LEU A 103 -26.48 5.62 -0.67
C LEU A 103 -25.39 4.92 -1.47
N VAL A 104 -25.75 4.07 -2.45
CA VAL A 104 -24.79 3.46 -3.37
C VAL A 104 -24.07 4.52 -4.20
N THR A 105 -24.79 5.51 -4.71
CA THR A 105 -24.19 6.63 -5.47
C THR A 105 -23.16 7.36 -4.61
N VAL A 106 -23.53 7.78 -3.40
CA VAL A 106 -22.63 8.48 -2.47
C VAL A 106 -21.42 7.63 -2.13
N GLY A 107 -21.63 6.33 -1.85
CA GLY A 107 -20.54 5.38 -1.58
C GLY A 107 -19.56 5.24 -2.75
N SER A 108 -20.07 5.20 -3.99
CA SER A 108 -19.23 5.11 -5.19
C SER A 108 -18.38 6.35 -5.41
N VAL A 109 -18.94 7.55 -5.16
CA VAL A 109 -18.21 8.82 -5.23
C VAL A 109 -17.16 8.91 -4.13
N LEU A 110 -17.52 8.55 -2.89
CA LEU A 110 -16.58 8.50 -1.76
C LEU A 110 -15.42 7.55 -2.05
N ALA A 111 -15.69 6.34 -2.54
CA ALA A 111 -14.66 5.38 -2.91
C ALA A 111 -13.69 5.94 -3.96
N ALA A 112 -14.21 6.62 -5.00
CA ALA A 112 -13.40 7.24 -6.03
C ALA A 112 -12.54 8.39 -5.49
N VAL A 113 -13.12 9.27 -4.67
CA VAL A 113 -12.42 10.39 -4.04
C VAL A 113 -11.31 9.89 -3.11
N GLN A 114 -11.62 8.94 -2.22
CA GLN A 114 -10.66 8.33 -1.31
C GLN A 114 -9.52 7.65 -2.07
N LYS A 115 -9.83 6.95 -3.18
CA LYS A 115 -8.82 6.34 -4.03
C LYS A 115 -7.86 7.36 -4.63
N VAL A 116 -8.41 8.41 -5.27
CA VAL A 116 -7.60 9.47 -5.88
C VAL A 116 -6.75 10.18 -4.84
N LEU A 117 -7.30 10.49 -3.67
CA LEU A 117 -6.57 11.11 -2.58
C LEU A 117 -5.43 10.22 -2.08
N CYS A 118 -5.67 8.93 -1.86
CA CYS A 118 -4.63 7.98 -1.42
C CYS A 118 -3.51 7.84 -2.47
N ASP A 119 -3.87 7.75 -3.75
CA ASP A 119 -2.91 7.64 -4.85
C ASP A 119 -2.10 8.94 -5.03
N ALA A 120 -2.75 10.11 -4.92
CA ALA A 120 -2.12 11.42 -5.04
C ALA A 120 -1.15 11.73 -3.89
N THR A 121 -1.54 11.35 -2.67
CA THR A 121 -0.71 11.48 -1.44
C THR A 121 0.32 10.36 -1.30
N ARG A 122 0.28 9.36 -2.20
CA ARG A 122 1.11 8.15 -2.19
C ARG A 122 1.09 7.45 -0.83
N ILE A 123 -0.07 7.45 -0.18
CA ILE A 123 -0.29 6.70 1.05
C ILE A 123 -0.06 5.23 0.70
N GLY A 124 0.84 4.57 1.44
CA GLY A 124 1.17 3.17 1.20
C GLY A 124 -0.01 2.24 1.46
N PRO A 125 0.16 0.92 1.26
CA PRO A 125 -0.82 -0.07 1.72
C PRO A 125 -1.22 0.18 3.19
N PRO A 126 -2.51 0.02 3.55
CA PRO A 126 -3.61 -0.57 2.77
C PRO A 126 -4.31 0.38 1.75
N GLY A 127 -3.80 1.59 1.54
CA GLY A 127 -4.36 2.54 0.55
C GLY A 127 -5.78 2.98 0.91
N ASN A 128 -6.69 3.05 -0.05
CA ASN A 128 -8.07 3.50 0.19
C ASN A 128 -8.99 2.41 0.79
N VAL A 129 -8.56 1.16 0.89
CA VAL A 129 -9.45 0.01 1.18
C VAL A 129 -10.16 0.16 2.52
N VAL A 130 -9.43 0.51 3.59
CA VAL A 130 -9.99 0.64 4.95
C VAL A 130 -10.93 1.84 5.02
N LEU A 131 -10.55 2.97 4.43
CA LEU A 131 -11.39 4.17 4.32
C LEU A 131 -12.71 3.87 3.61
N THR A 132 -12.65 3.21 2.45
CA THR A 132 -13.84 2.86 1.69
C THR A 132 -14.69 1.82 2.41
N PHE A 133 -14.08 0.87 3.10
CA PHE A 133 -14.79 -0.12 3.90
C PHE A 133 -15.65 0.54 4.99
N ILE A 134 -15.03 1.37 5.83
CA ILE A 134 -15.72 2.03 6.94
C ILE A 134 -16.78 3.01 6.43
N SER A 135 -16.46 3.86 5.45
CA SER A 135 -17.45 4.80 4.89
C SER A 135 -18.61 4.08 4.22
N SER A 136 -18.36 2.96 3.53
CA SER A 136 -19.44 2.19 2.90
C SER A 136 -20.29 1.47 3.94
N ALA A 137 -19.71 0.91 5.00
CA ALA A 137 -20.48 0.30 6.08
C ALA A 137 -21.35 1.34 6.81
N ALA A 138 -20.78 2.52 7.11
CA ALA A 138 -21.48 3.60 7.78
C ALA A 138 -22.66 4.18 6.98
N LEU A 139 -22.64 4.10 5.64
CA LEU A 139 -23.74 4.55 4.78
C LEU A 139 -25.03 3.76 5.00
N PHE A 140 -24.95 2.53 5.49
CA PHE A 140 -26.10 1.65 5.69
C PHE A 140 -26.36 1.34 7.17
N ALA A 141 -25.66 2.05 8.08
CA ALA A 141 -25.94 1.99 9.50
C ALA A 141 -27.13 2.93 9.81
N PRO A 142 -28.19 2.46 10.49
CA PRO A 142 -29.30 3.32 10.92
C PRO A 142 -28.79 4.40 11.86
N GLN A 143 -29.03 5.67 11.56
CA GLN A 143 -28.44 6.80 12.27
C GLN A 143 -29.34 8.04 12.26
N SER A 144 -29.26 8.83 13.34
CA SER A 144 -29.92 10.15 13.43
C SER A 144 -28.88 11.27 13.40
N LEU A 145 -29.28 12.46 12.91
CA LEU A 145 -28.41 13.64 12.83
C LEU A 145 -27.81 14.03 14.19
N ALA A 146 -28.56 13.83 15.28
CA ALA A 146 -28.12 14.17 16.63
C ALA A 146 -26.98 13.28 17.16
N GLN A 147 -26.84 12.04 16.64
CA GLN A 147 -25.82 11.08 17.08
C GLN A 147 -24.48 11.29 16.36
N ILE A 148 -24.47 11.96 15.21
CA ILE A 148 -23.28 12.13 14.35
C ILE A 148 -22.11 12.76 15.11
N PRO A 149 -22.29 13.85 15.89
CA PRO A 149 -21.17 14.44 16.63
C PRO A 149 -20.53 13.47 17.62
N GLY A 150 -21.33 12.65 18.30
CA GLY A 150 -20.84 11.64 19.25
C GLY A 150 -20.04 10.53 18.55
N HIS A 151 -20.54 10.01 17.44
CA HIS A 151 -19.84 8.97 16.66
C HIS A 151 -18.53 9.49 16.04
N LEU A 152 -18.52 10.74 15.56
CA LEU A 152 -17.30 11.38 15.08
C LEU A 152 -16.31 11.67 16.20
N ALA A 153 -16.78 12.04 17.40
CA ALA A 153 -15.92 12.23 18.57
C ALA A 153 -15.22 10.93 18.98
N LEU A 154 -15.94 9.80 18.99
CA LEU A 154 -15.36 8.48 19.26
C LEU A 154 -14.31 8.09 18.23
N ALA A 155 -14.62 8.27 16.94
CA ALA A 155 -13.67 8.01 15.86
C ALA A 155 -12.45 8.94 15.95
N ALA A 156 -12.62 10.20 16.34
CA ALA A 156 -11.54 11.16 16.50
C ALA A 156 -10.65 10.82 17.70
N ALA A 157 -11.25 10.44 18.84
CA ALA A 157 -10.52 10.00 20.03
C ALA A 157 -9.71 8.73 19.76
N ALA A 158 -10.32 7.73 19.13
CA ALA A 158 -9.62 6.51 18.71
C ALA A 158 -8.54 6.78 17.64
N GLY A 159 -8.77 7.74 16.74
CA GLY A 159 -7.79 8.20 15.76
C GLY A 159 -6.60 8.92 16.40
N ALA A 160 -6.85 9.75 17.42
CA ALA A 160 -5.80 10.38 18.22
C ALA A 160 -4.99 9.34 18.99
N TRP A 161 -5.66 8.33 19.58
CA TRP A 161 -4.99 7.18 20.20
C TRP A 161 -4.12 6.41 19.21
N ALA A 162 -4.65 6.08 18.03
CA ALA A 162 -3.90 5.43 16.96
C ALA A 162 -2.67 6.25 16.52
N TRP A 163 -2.79 7.58 16.49
CA TRP A 163 -1.69 8.48 16.22
C TRP A 163 -0.61 8.39 17.31
N LEU A 164 -0.99 8.40 18.59
CA LEU A 164 -0.06 8.24 19.72
C LEU A 164 0.66 6.89 19.66
N VAL A 165 -0.07 5.80 19.43
CA VAL A 165 0.50 4.45 19.28
C VAL A 165 1.48 4.40 18.10
N GLY A 166 1.14 5.01 16.98
CA GLY A 166 2.02 5.10 15.81
C GLY A 166 3.30 5.92 16.07
N MET A 167 3.24 6.91 16.96
CA MET A 167 4.36 7.79 17.28
C MET A 167 5.20 7.30 18.47
N ALA A 168 4.64 6.47 19.35
CA ALA A 168 5.30 5.98 20.57
C ALA A 168 6.69 5.35 20.35
N PRO A 169 6.94 4.54 19.30
CA PRO A 169 8.28 4.01 19.04
C PRO A 169 9.34 5.08 18.74
N GLY A 170 8.92 6.30 18.38
CA GLY A 170 9.80 7.44 18.15
C GLY A 170 10.48 7.97 19.40
N LEU A 171 9.87 7.76 20.57
CA LEU A 171 10.45 8.16 21.87
C LEU A 171 11.70 7.34 22.21
N LEU A 172 11.70 6.06 21.85
CA LEU A 172 12.82 5.14 22.11
C LEU A 172 13.82 5.08 20.97
N ARG A 173 13.37 5.22 19.71
CA ARG A 173 14.22 5.14 18.53
C ARG A 173 13.86 6.23 17.50
N PRO A 174 14.28 7.49 17.71
CA PRO A 174 13.94 8.64 16.86
C PRO A 174 14.30 8.44 15.38
N HIS A 175 15.44 7.82 15.10
CA HIS A 175 15.93 7.59 13.73
C HIS A 175 15.65 6.16 13.21
N GLY A 176 14.79 5.40 13.89
CA GLY A 176 14.54 4.00 13.57
C GLY A 176 14.16 3.71 12.10
N PRO A 177 13.17 4.39 11.51
CA PRO A 177 12.78 4.18 10.11
C PRO A 177 13.89 4.54 9.11
N GLU A 178 14.59 5.66 9.34
CA GLU A 178 15.67 6.17 8.49
C GLU A 178 16.85 5.17 8.44
N ARG A 179 17.23 4.66 9.62
CA ARG A 179 18.31 3.69 9.79
C ARG A 179 17.98 2.35 9.13
N ARG A 180 16.74 1.87 9.26
CA ARG A 180 16.30 0.63 8.59
C ARG A 180 16.31 0.74 7.07
N ALA A 181 15.85 1.87 6.53
CA ALA A 181 15.86 2.08 5.09
C ALA A 181 17.29 2.12 4.55
N THR A 182 18.21 2.78 5.25
CA THR A 182 19.64 2.83 4.91
C THR A 182 20.28 1.45 4.98
N ALA A 183 20.01 0.67 6.04
CA ALA A 183 20.53 -0.70 6.16
C ALA A 183 20.01 -1.61 5.03
N ALA A 184 18.72 -1.51 4.67
CA ALA A 184 18.14 -2.27 3.57
C ALA A 184 18.76 -1.90 2.21
N ALA A 185 19.10 -0.62 2.00
CA ALA A 185 19.82 -0.19 0.80
C ALA A 185 21.24 -0.78 0.72
N LEU A 186 21.97 -0.77 1.84
CA LEU A 186 23.31 -1.37 1.93
C LEU A 186 23.29 -2.89 1.70
N ASP A 187 22.34 -3.61 2.32
CA ASP A 187 22.19 -5.05 2.14
C ASP A 187 21.81 -5.41 0.70
N ALA A 188 20.94 -4.61 0.05
CA ALA A 188 20.54 -4.83 -1.33
C ALA A 188 21.68 -4.50 -2.32
N ALA A 189 22.47 -3.46 -2.05
CA ALA A 189 23.67 -3.14 -2.81
C ALA A 189 24.72 -4.25 -2.69
N ALA A 190 24.98 -4.76 -1.48
CA ALA A 190 25.89 -5.88 -1.26
C ALA A 190 25.45 -7.14 -2.02
N ALA A 191 24.15 -7.47 -1.99
CA ALA A 191 23.60 -8.60 -2.73
C ALA A 191 23.78 -8.43 -4.25
N TYR A 192 23.60 -7.21 -4.77
CA TYR A 192 23.85 -6.92 -6.19
C TYR A 192 25.32 -7.09 -6.58
N VAL A 193 26.25 -6.57 -5.77
CA VAL A 193 27.70 -6.68 -6.01
C VAL A 193 28.14 -8.16 -6.06
N GLU A 194 27.60 -8.99 -5.18
CA GLU A 194 27.87 -10.44 -5.17
C GLU A 194 27.25 -11.20 -6.34
N THR A 195 26.29 -10.61 -7.03
CA THR A 195 25.66 -11.24 -8.19
C THR A 195 26.63 -11.17 -9.40
N GLY A 196 27.65 -12.03 -9.37
CA GLY A 196 28.79 -12.05 -10.30
C GLY A 196 28.53 -12.57 -11.72
N GLY A 197 27.27 -12.68 -12.17
CA GLY A 197 26.90 -13.23 -13.49
C GLY A 197 26.23 -12.22 -14.42
N THR A 198 26.24 -12.47 -15.74
CA THR A 198 25.47 -11.69 -16.73
C THR A 198 24.12 -12.36 -16.99
N GLY A 199 23.00 -11.62 -16.90
CA GLY A 199 21.66 -12.19 -17.17
C GLY A 199 20.49 -11.50 -16.46
N GLU A 200 19.31 -12.13 -16.54
CA GLU A 200 18.06 -11.63 -15.94
C GLU A 200 18.12 -11.52 -14.41
N ASP A 201 18.91 -12.37 -13.75
CA ASP A 201 19.07 -12.34 -12.29
C ASP A 201 19.85 -11.10 -11.83
N ARG A 202 20.90 -10.69 -12.56
CA ARG A 202 21.62 -9.44 -12.28
C ARG A 202 20.74 -8.22 -12.53
N ALA A 203 19.94 -8.22 -13.59
CA ALA A 203 18.98 -7.14 -13.84
C ALA A 203 17.93 -7.03 -12.71
N ARG A 204 17.45 -8.17 -12.20
CA ARG A 204 16.56 -8.22 -11.02
C ARG A 204 17.24 -7.75 -9.73
N ALA A 205 18.49 -8.15 -9.50
CA ALA A 205 19.27 -7.71 -8.34
C ALA A 205 19.54 -6.19 -8.41
N HIS A 206 19.94 -5.67 -9.57
CA HIS A 206 20.16 -4.24 -9.81
C HIS A 206 18.88 -3.42 -9.57
N THR A 207 17.75 -3.83 -10.15
CA THR A 207 16.47 -3.14 -9.95
C THR A 207 16.01 -3.16 -8.49
N THR A 208 16.24 -4.27 -7.78
CA THR A 208 15.95 -4.39 -6.34
C THR A 208 16.84 -3.46 -5.51
N ALA A 209 18.14 -3.43 -5.79
CA ALA A 209 19.11 -2.55 -5.12
C ALA A 209 18.80 -1.08 -5.38
N ALA A 210 18.55 -0.70 -6.64
CA ALA A 210 18.21 0.67 -7.03
C ALA A 210 16.90 1.13 -6.35
N ALA A 211 15.90 0.25 -6.25
CA ALA A 211 14.66 0.55 -5.55
C ALA A 211 14.89 0.74 -4.04
N ALA A 212 15.75 -0.06 -3.41
CA ALA A 212 16.07 0.05 -1.98
C ALA A 212 16.84 1.35 -1.67
N VAL A 213 17.83 1.69 -2.50
CA VAL A 213 18.60 2.94 -2.41
C VAL A 213 17.69 4.16 -2.58
N GLN A 214 16.84 4.17 -3.61
CA GLN A 214 15.88 5.25 -3.82
C GLN A 214 14.88 5.38 -2.66
N ALA A 215 14.44 4.26 -2.08
CA ALA A 215 13.58 4.27 -0.90
C ALA A 215 14.29 4.85 0.34
N ALA A 216 15.57 4.54 0.55
CA ALA A 216 16.38 5.13 1.61
C ALA A 216 16.54 6.64 1.43
N ARG A 217 16.86 7.08 0.20
CA ARG A 217 17.00 8.50 -0.14
C ARG A 217 15.68 9.26 0.09
N GLN A 218 14.57 8.72 -0.38
CA GLN A 218 13.24 9.29 -0.15
C GLN A 218 12.86 9.35 1.34
N SER A 219 13.28 8.35 2.12
CA SER A 219 13.09 8.33 3.58
C SER A 219 13.83 9.50 4.22
N LEU A 220 15.12 9.66 3.92
CA LEU A 220 15.95 10.76 4.45
C LEU A 220 15.42 12.14 4.05
N TYR A 221 15.01 12.35 2.79
CA TYR A 221 14.38 13.61 2.37
C TYR A 221 13.08 13.93 3.10
N SER A 222 12.30 12.91 3.47
CA SER A 222 11.04 13.11 4.20
C SER A 222 11.21 13.30 5.71
N ALA A 223 12.43 13.12 6.23
CA ALA A 223 12.73 13.04 7.66
C ALA A 223 12.68 14.39 8.39
N GLY A 224 12.72 15.53 7.69
CA GLY A 224 12.64 16.87 8.28
C GLY A 224 14.01 17.53 8.44
N ARG A 225 14.25 18.26 9.54
CA ARG A 225 15.46 19.10 9.74
C ARG A 225 16.78 18.31 9.61
N PRO A 226 17.84 18.89 8.99
CA PRO A 226 19.15 18.25 8.96
C PRO A 226 19.68 18.01 10.38
N CYS A 227 20.24 16.83 10.62
CA CYS A 227 20.99 16.51 11.84
C CYS A 227 22.21 15.67 11.48
N GLU A 228 23.19 15.61 12.38
CA GLU A 228 24.45 14.89 12.17
C GLU A 228 24.22 13.41 11.82
N THR A 229 23.35 12.73 12.58
CA THR A 229 22.94 11.34 12.29
C THR A 229 22.37 11.17 10.88
N ARG A 230 21.57 12.13 10.39
CA ARG A 230 20.99 12.06 9.04
C ARG A 230 22.04 12.28 7.97
N ARG A 231 22.97 13.22 8.17
CA ARG A 231 24.12 13.42 7.27
C ARG A 231 24.97 12.16 7.19
N ALA A 232 25.22 11.50 8.32
CA ALA A 232 25.93 10.22 8.35
C ALA A 232 25.19 9.11 7.57
N LEU A 233 23.86 9.03 7.69
CA LEU A 233 23.04 8.10 6.90
C LEU A 233 23.04 8.45 5.40
N GLU A 234 22.97 9.74 5.04
CA GLU A 234 23.07 10.20 3.66
C GLU A 234 24.39 9.76 3.03
N ARG A 235 25.52 9.89 3.74
CA ARG A 235 26.83 9.40 3.27
C ARG A 235 26.82 7.90 3.00
N LEU A 236 26.19 7.10 3.86
CA LEU A 236 26.07 5.66 3.66
C LEU A 236 25.17 5.29 2.46
N VAL A 237 24.09 6.05 2.22
CA VAL A 237 23.26 5.87 1.02
C VAL A 237 24.05 6.21 -0.25
N VAL A 238 24.85 7.28 -0.23
CA VAL A 238 25.75 7.62 -1.35
C VAL A 238 26.76 6.51 -1.60
N ARG A 239 27.32 5.88 -0.56
CA ARG A 239 28.20 4.71 -0.74
C ARG A 239 27.48 3.51 -1.37
N ALA A 240 26.21 3.28 -1.02
CA ALA A 240 25.40 2.28 -1.70
C ALA A 240 25.19 2.64 -3.19
N GLU A 241 24.90 3.90 -3.52
CA GLU A 241 24.79 4.39 -4.91
C GLU A 241 26.07 4.16 -5.71
N VAL A 242 27.23 4.49 -5.13
CA VAL A 242 28.54 4.24 -5.74
C VAL A 242 28.76 2.74 -5.99
N ALA A 243 28.39 1.88 -5.03
CA ALA A 243 28.49 0.43 -5.21
C ALA A 243 27.56 -0.13 -6.31
N LEU A 244 26.43 0.52 -6.59
CA LEU A 244 25.58 0.17 -7.73
C LEU A 244 26.22 0.59 -9.06
N ALA A 245 26.84 1.77 -9.11
CA ALA A 245 27.47 2.32 -10.31
C ALA A 245 28.78 1.62 -10.66
N ALA A 246 29.61 1.33 -9.66
CA ALA A 246 30.92 0.68 -9.78
C ALA A 246 30.99 -0.57 -8.88
N PRO A 247 30.28 -1.67 -9.25
CA PRO A 247 30.22 -2.87 -8.42
C PRO A 247 31.56 -3.61 -8.32
N ALA A 248 32.49 -3.39 -9.26
CA ALA A 248 33.82 -4.02 -9.24
C ALA A 248 34.72 -3.49 -8.11
N ASP A 249 34.53 -2.24 -7.70
CA ASP A 249 35.35 -1.54 -6.71
C ASP A 249 34.73 -1.59 -5.29
N ALA A 250 33.58 -2.24 -5.15
CA ALA A 250 32.81 -2.28 -3.92
C ALA A 250 33.05 -3.57 -3.13
N ASP A 251 33.31 -3.45 -1.82
CA ASP A 251 33.39 -4.60 -0.92
C ASP A 251 31.98 -4.94 -0.34
N PRO A 252 31.36 -6.08 -0.72
CA PRO A 252 30.06 -6.49 -0.19
C PRO A 252 30.10 -6.83 1.31
N GLY A 253 31.23 -7.28 1.84
CA GLY A 253 31.41 -7.58 3.27
C GLY A 253 31.36 -6.33 4.13
N LEU A 254 32.00 -5.25 3.67
CA LEU A 254 31.97 -3.94 4.30
C LEU A 254 30.54 -3.35 4.29
N LEU A 255 29.84 -3.40 3.15
CA LEU A 255 28.46 -2.93 3.02
C LEU A 255 27.52 -3.61 4.02
N ARG A 256 27.62 -4.94 4.19
CA ARG A 256 26.83 -5.67 5.20
C ARG A 256 27.23 -5.34 6.64
N THR A 257 28.49 -5.02 6.87
CA THR A 257 28.96 -4.62 8.20
C THR A 257 28.37 -3.26 8.59
N TRP A 258 28.37 -2.29 7.68
CA TRP A 258 27.65 -1.03 7.86
C TRP A 258 26.15 -1.25 8.02
N ALA A 259 25.52 -2.12 7.23
CA ALA A 259 24.10 -2.44 7.37
C ALA A 259 23.77 -2.95 8.78
N ARG A 260 24.58 -3.87 9.32
CA ARG A 260 24.43 -4.39 10.69
C ARG A 260 24.61 -3.30 11.76
N GLN A 261 25.63 -2.46 11.62
CA GLN A 261 25.91 -1.36 12.56
C GLN A 261 24.76 -0.33 12.58
N VAL A 262 24.23 0.01 11.41
CA VAL A 262 23.11 0.96 11.26
C VAL A 262 21.78 0.38 11.79
N ARG A 263 21.60 -0.94 11.89
CA ARG A 263 20.37 -1.53 12.46
C ARG A 263 20.23 -1.34 13.98
N GLY A 264 21.33 -1.43 14.75
CA GLY A 264 21.33 -1.32 16.22
C GLY A 264 21.50 0.12 16.71
N SER A 265 21.15 0.52 17.94
CA SER A 265 21.10 1.94 18.37
C SER A 265 22.45 2.67 18.53
N ARG A 266 23.56 2.09 18.07
CA ARG A 266 24.91 2.66 18.19
C ARG A 266 25.09 3.89 17.28
N PRO A 267 26.09 4.75 17.56
CA PRO A 267 26.49 5.82 16.64
C PRO A 267 26.67 5.29 15.21
N VAL A 268 26.21 6.08 14.24
CA VAL A 268 26.33 5.71 12.82
C VAL A 268 27.81 5.75 12.45
N PRO A 269 28.34 4.76 11.71
CA PRO A 269 29.73 4.75 11.28
C PRO A 269 30.06 6.03 10.51
N GLU A 270 31.17 6.66 10.87
CA GLU A 270 31.70 7.77 10.11
C GLU A 270 32.40 7.23 8.86
N VAL A 271 32.10 7.82 7.71
CA VAL A 271 32.65 7.42 6.42
C VAL A 271 33.18 8.67 5.75
N ASP A 272 34.41 8.61 5.23
CA ASP A 272 35.10 9.75 4.62
C ASP A 272 34.24 10.45 3.57
N ASP A 273 34.28 11.79 3.62
CA ASP A 273 33.45 12.70 2.84
C ASP A 273 33.75 12.56 1.33
N LEU A 274 32.78 12.01 0.60
CA LEU A 274 32.66 12.14 -0.85
C LEU A 274 31.63 13.22 -1.22
N ALA A 275 31.53 14.28 -0.39
CA ALA A 275 30.46 15.29 -0.40
C ALA A 275 30.32 16.11 -1.71
N GLY A 276 31.14 15.86 -2.73
CA GLY A 276 31.15 16.61 -3.99
C GLY A 276 30.21 16.11 -5.11
N LEU A 277 29.60 14.92 -5.01
CA LEU A 277 28.81 14.33 -6.11
C LEU A 277 27.28 14.33 -5.87
N GLY A 278 26.80 14.78 -4.71
CA GLY A 278 25.42 14.57 -4.27
C GLY A 278 24.46 15.76 -4.41
N THR A 279 24.94 16.95 -4.78
CA THR A 279 24.14 18.17 -4.87
C THR A 279 23.67 18.41 -6.30
N GLU A 280 22.71 17.62 -6.77
CA GLU A 280 21.70 18.13 -7.71
C GLU A 280 20.49 17.20 -7.77
N LEU A 281 19.36 17.77 -8.20
CA LEU A 281 18.01 17.19 -8.21
C LEU A 281 17.24 17.32 -6.89
N SER A 282 17.25 18.52 -6.32
CA SER A 282 16.09 19.07 -5.63
C SER A 282 14.89 19.10 -6.59
N SER A 283 14.14 18.00 -6.68
CA SER A 283 12.87 18.03 -7.41
C SER A 283 11.87 18.90 -6.65
N PRO A 284 11.40 20.02 -7.21
CA PRO A 284 10.46 20.89 -6.50
C PRO A 284 9.20 20.10 -6.13
N SER A 285 8.71 20.33 -4.92
CA SER A 285 7.46 19.77 -4.41
C SER A 285 6.29 20.29 -5.26
N ARG A 286 5.95 19.55 -6.33
CA ARG A 286 4.84 19.93 -7.22
C ARG A 286 3.51 19.94 -6.43
N PRO A 287 2.70 21.01 -6.57
CA PRO A 287 1.44 21.16 -5.84
C PRO A 287 0.45 20.02 -6.15
N LEU A 288 -0.37 19.66 -5.16
CA LEU A 288 -1.25 18.48 -5.18
C LEU A 288 -2.17 18.48 -6.41
N TRP A 289 -2.68 19.64 -6.80
CA TRP A 289 -3.60 19.82 -7.93
C TRP A 289 -3.02 19.41 -9.29
N ARG A 290 -1.71 19.63 -9.53
CA ARG A 290 -1.04 19.15 -10.76
C ARG A 290 -0.78 17.64 -10.76
N ARG A 291 -0.91 16.96 -9.62
CA ARG A 291 -0.84 15.50 -9.51
C ARG A 291 -2.20 14.82 -9.75
N LEU A 292 -3.31 15.57 -9.66
CA LEU A 292 -4.68 15.05 -9.82
C LEU A 292 -5.10 14.90 -11.29
N GLY A 293 -4.64 15.78 -12.19
CA GLY A 293 -5.01 15.75 -13.61
C GLY A 293 -4.79 14.40 -14.33
N PRO A 294 -3.66 13.70 -14.14
CA PRO A 294 -3.44 12.36 -14.70
C PRO A 294 -4.26 11.24 -14.05
N LEU A 295 -4.90 11.47 -12.90
CA LEU A 295 -5.64 10.47 -12.11
C LEU A 295 -7.15 10.49 -12.37
N ALA A 296 -7.67 11.49 -13.10
CA ALA A 296 -9.10 11.59 -13.42
C ALA A 296 -9.70 10.33 -14.10
N PRO A 297 -9.02 9.64 -15.04
CA PRO A 297 -9.55 8.40 -15.62
C PRO A 297 -9.68 7.27 -14.60
N LEU A 298 -8.77 7.22 -13.62
CA LEU A 298 -8.80 6.25 -12.53
C LEU A 298 -9.95 6.52 -11.56
N ALA A 299 -10.22 7.80 -11.30
CA ALA A 299 -11.35 8.27 -10.49
C ALA A 299 -12.68 7.83 -11.11
N VAL A 300 -12.89 8.18 -12.39
CA VAL A 300 -14.12 7.87 -13.14
C VAL A 300 -14.34 6.37 -13.21
N ARG A 301 -13.29 5.59 -13.51
CA ARG A 301 -13.39 4.13 -13.56
C ARG A 301 -13.78 3.52 -12.21
N THR A 302 -13.25 4.07 -11.11
CA THR A 302 -13.56 3.58 -9.77
C THR A 302 -14.99 3.94 -9.38
N ALA A 303 -15.43 5.17 -9.67
CA ALA A 303 -16.81 5.60 -9.43
C ALA A 303 -17.80 4.74 -10.21
N LEU A 304 -17.61 4.58 -11.53
CA LEU A 304 -18.48 3.77 -12.39
C LEU A 304 -18.48 2.30 -11.98
N GLY A 305 -17.32 1.74 -11.66
CA GLY A 305 -17.19 0.35 -11.24
C GLY A 305 -17.87 0.06 -9.90
N CYS A 306 -17.72 0.96 -8.93
CA CYS A 306 -18.39 0.88 -7.63
C CYS A 306 -19.91 1.07 -7.78
N ALA A 307 -20.35 2.05 -8.58
CA ALA A 307 -21.77 2.30 -8.84
C ALA A 307 -22.42 1.09 -9.51
N LEU A 308 -21.82 0.55 -10.57
CA LEU A 308 -22.35 -0.62 -11.28
C LEU A 308 -22.42 -1.85 -10.36
N ALA A 309 -21.40 -2.10 -9.55
CA ALA A 309 -21.41 -3.20 -8.59
C ALA A 309 -22.53 -3.05 -7.55
N GLY A 310 -22.70 -1.83 -6.99
CA GLY A 310 -23.75 -1.55 -6.02
C GLY A 310 -25.15 -1.64 -6.62
N TYR A 311 -25.37 -1.12 -7.83
CA TYR A 311 -26.66 -1.20 -8.52
C TYR A 311 -27.01 -2.62 -8.95
N LEU A 312 -26.02 -3.41 -9.41
CA LEU A 312 -26.25 -4.80 -9.74
C LEU A 312 -26.59 -5.62 -8.49
N SER A 313 -25.92 -5.35 -7.37
CA SER A 313 -26.25 -5.95 -6.06
C SER A 313 -27.68 -5.59 -5.63
N LEU A 314 -28.10 -4.35 -5.85
CA LEU A 314 -29.48 -3.92 -5.59
C LEU A 314 -30.50 -4.61 -6.51
N ALA A 315 -30.19 -4.72 -7.80
CA ALA A 315 -31.06 -5.36 -8.79
C ALA A 315 -31.25 -6.86 -8.52
N LEU A 316 -30.23 -7.51 -7.94
CA LEU A 316 -30.29 -8.91 -7.52
C LEU A 316 -31.05 -9.12 -6.19
N GLY A 317 -31.55 -8.05 -5.55
CA GLY A 317 -32.29 -8.13 -4.29
C GLY A 317 -31.44 -8.49 -3.07
N ILE A 318 -30.10 -8.32 -3.16
CA ILE A 318 -29.18 -8.68 -2.08
C ILE A 318 -29.22 -7.58 -1.02
N GLY A 319 -29.51 -7.96 0.23
CA GLY A 319 -29.92 -7.03 1.29
C GLY A 319 -28.88 -5.99 1.77
N ARG A 320 -27.64 -5.98 1.26
CA ARG A 320 -26.55 -5.10 1.75
C ARG A 320 -25.58 -4.65 0.64
N PRO A 321 -25.89 -3.55 -0.08
CA PRO A 321 -25.10 -3.09 -1.23
C PRO A 321 -23.66 -2.62 -0.91
N TYR A 322 -23.33 -2.38 0.37
CA TYR A 322 -22.02 -1.87 0.76
C TYR A 322 -20.88 -2.86 0.53
N TRP A 323 -21.13 -4.17 0.61
CA TRP A 323 -20.10 -5.18 0.38
C TRP A 323 -19.67 -5.24 -1.08
N ALA A 324 -20.61 -5.06 -2.00
CA ALA A 324 -20.34 -4.93 -3.43
C ALA A 324 -19.48 -3.68 -3.71
N LEU A 325 -19.81 -2.53 -3.09
CA LEU A 325 -19.02 -1.29 -3.18
C LEU A 325 -17.57 -1.50 -2.72
N VAL A 326 -17.36 -2.12 -1.56
CA VAL A 326 -16.02 -2.35 -1.00
C VAL A 326 -15.23 -3.32 -1.86
N THR A 327 -15.87 -4.39 -2.33
CA THR A 327 -15.22 -5.39 -3.19
C THR A 327 -14.80 -4.76 -4.51
N ALA A 328 -15.66 -3.96 -5.13
CA ALA A 328 -15.32 -3.18 -6.32
C ALA A 328 -14.15 -2.21 -6.05
N ALA A 329 -14.25 -1.39 -5.00
CA ALA A 329 -13.24 -0.38 -4.65
C ALA A 329 -11.85 -0.98 -4.37
N SER A 330 -11.80 -2.17 -3.78
CA SER A 330 -10.56 -2.87 -3.46
C SER A 330 -9.88 -3.55 -4.67
N LEU A 331 -10.66 -3.89 -5.71
CA LEU A 331 -10.18 -4.58 -6.91
C LEU A 331 -9.65 -3.62 -7.98
N TYR A 332 -10.12 -2.36 -8.01
CA TYR A 332 -9.63 -1.38 -8.99
C TYR A 332 -8.22 -0.91 -8.67
N GLN A 333 -7.25 -1.49 -9.35
CA GLN A 333 -5.89 -0.98 -9.45
C GLN A 333 -5.53 -0.71 -10.91
N ALA A 334 -4.62 0.23 -11.13
CA ALA A 334 -4.28 0.79 -12.44
C ALA A 334 -3.64 -0.21 -13.46
N ASN A 335 -3.36 -1.47 -13.08
CA ASN A 335 -2.60 -2.41 -13.93
C ASN A 335 -3.36 -3.73 -14.13
N LEU A 336 -3.71 -4.09 -15.37
CA LEU A 336 -4.50 -5.29 -15.71
C LEU A 336 -3.90 -6.63 -15.24
N THR A 337 -2.57 -6.81 -15.35
CA THR A 337 -1.88 -8.02 -14.88
C THR A 337 -1.78 -8.11 -13.36
N LEU A 338 -1.65 -6.97 -12.67
CA LEU A 338 -1.70 -6.90 -11.21
C LEU A 338 -3.13 -7.02 -10.69
N THR A 339 -4.12 -6.50 -11.43
CA THR A 339 -5.55 -6.67 -11.17
C THR A 339 -5.95 -8.14 -11.26
N TRP A 340 -5.44 -8.90 -12.25
CA TRP A 340 -5.69 -10.34 -12.33
C TRP A 340 -5.09 -11.09 -11.14
N GLY A 341 -3.80 -10.90 -10.85
CA GLY A 341 -3.13 -11.58 -9.74
C GLY A 341 -3.76 -11.26 -8.39
N ARG A 342 -4.05 -9.99 -8.11
CA ARG A 342 -4.73 -9.60 -6.86
C ARG A 342 -6.20 -10.00 -6.84
N GLY A 343 -6.89 -10.03 -7.99
CA GLY A 343 -8.25 -10.50 -8.11
C GLY A 343 -8.39 -11.95 -7.66
N VAL A 344 -7.54 -12.84 -8.19
CA VAL A 344 -7.49 -14.25 -7.78
C VAL A 344 -7.14 -14.38 -6.29
N GLN A 345 -6.11 -13.67 -5.83
CA GLN A 345 -5.73 -13.68 -4.40
C GLN A 345 -6.87 -13.22 -3.49
N ARG A 346 -7.65 -12.22 -3.92
CA ARG A 346 -8.79 -11.70 -3.17
C ARG A 346 -9.95 -12.68 -3.15
N VAL A 347 -10.30 -13.28 -4.28
CA VAL A 347 -11.39 -14.27 -4.36
C VAL A 347 -11.05 -15.47 -3.48
N VAL A 348 -9.87 -16.06 -3.66
CA VAL A 348 -9.41 -17.20 -2.84
C VAL A 348 -9.35 -16.83 -1.36
N GLY A 349 -8.74 -15.69 -1.03
CA GLY A 349 -8.62 -15.24 0.35
C GLY A 349 -9.97 -14.93 1.00
N ASN A 350 -10.92 -14.35 0.27
CA ASN A 350 -12.26 -14.08 0.78
C ASN A 350 -13.06 -15.37 1.01
N LEU A 351 -13.03 -16.31 0.06
CA LEU A 351 -13.75 -17.58 0.21
C LEU A 351 -13.21 -18.37 1.42
N LEU A 352 -11.89 -18.48 1.56
CA LEU A 352 -11.27 -19.08 2.73
C LEU A 352 -11.57 -18.29 4.02
N GLY A 353 -11.63 -16.96 3.94
CA GLY A 353 -11.98 -16.10 5.06
C GLY A 353 -13.45 -16.25 5.51
N VAL A 354 -14.37 -16.54 4.60
CA VAL A 354 -15.77 -16.87 4.91
C VAL A 354 -15.86 -18.23 5.62
N LEU A 355 -15.07 -19.22 5.20
CA LEU A 355 -14.97 -20.50 5.92
C LEU A 355 -14.41 -20.30 7.34
N LEU A 356 -13.39 -19.45 7.48
CA LEU A 356 -12.85 -19.08 8.78
C LEU A 356 -13.88 -18.34 9.64
N PHE A 357 -14.69 -17.45 9.06
CA PHE A 357 -15.81 -16.81 9.76
C PHE A 357 -16.80 -17.86 10.27
N ALA A 358 -17.24 -18.79 9.42
CA ALA A 358 -18.17 -19.84 9.81
C ALA A 358 -17.65 -20.68 10.98
N ALA A 359 -16.35 -20.92 11.07
CA ALA A 359 -15.71 -21.62 12.18
C ALA A 359 -15.58 -20.76 13.46
N LEU A 360 -15.39 -19.44 13.32
CA LEU A 360 -15.17 -18.53 14.45
C LEU A 360 -16.46 -18.00 15.08
N VAL A 361 -17.54 -17.87 14.30
CA VAL A 361 -18.82 -17.33 14.78
C VAL A 361 -19.36 -18.02 16.04
N PRO A 362 -19.36 -19.37 16.15
CA PRO A 362 -19.84 -20.03 17.36
C PRO A 362 -19.07 -19.60 18.61
N VAL A 363 -17.76 -19.38 18.47
CA VAL A 363 -16.89 -18.89 19.55
C VAL A 363 -17.16 -17.41 19.82
N ALA A 364 -17.29 -16.59 18.78
CA ALA A 364 -17.61 -15.17 18.92
C ALA A 364 -18.96 -14.92 19.62
N HIS A 365 -19.93 -15.83 19.46
CA HIS A 365 -21.24 -15.77 20.11
C HIS A 365 -21.25 -16.27 21.57
N THR A 366 -20.15 -16.82 22.09
CA THR A 366 -20.06 -17.21 23.51
C THR A 366 -20.12 -16.04 24.48
N GLY A 367 -19.74 -14.85 24.02
CA GLY A 367 -19.83 -13.62 24.80
C GLY A 367 -19.09 -12.46 24.13
N GLU A 368 -19.37 -11.25 24.60
CA GLU A 368 -18.81 -10.02 24.04
C GLU A 368 -17.28 -9.96 24.13
N VAL A 369 -16.71 -10.50 25.20
CA VAL A 369 -15.26 -10.66 25.38
C VAL A 369 -14.68 -11.52 24.25
N ALA A 370 -15.32 -12.64 23.92
CA ALA A 370 -14.85 -13.54 22.87
C ALA A 370 -14.90 -12.89 21.49
N LEU A 371 -15.96 -12.10 21.21
CA LEU A 371 -16.07 -11.30 19.99
C LEU A 371 -14.91 -10.29 19.86
N VAL A 372 -14.63 -9.53 20.93
CA VAL A 372 -13.51 -8.57 20.95
C VAL A 372 -12.17 -9.28 20.74
N LEU A 373 -11.93 -10.40 21.43
CA LEU A 373 -10.70 -11.18 21.29
C LEU A 373 -10.52 -11.76 19.88
N CYS A 374 -11.60 -12.27 19.26
CA CYS A 374 -11.59 -12.72 17.87
C CYS A 374 -11.21 -11.58 16.92
N CYS A 375 -11.82 -10.40 17.09
CA CYS A 375 -11.49 -9.21 16.30
C CYS A 375 -10.01 -8.80 16.47
N LEU A 376 -9.47 -8.83 17.69
CA LEU A 376 -8.05 -8.51 17.94
C LEU A 376 -7.10 -9.53 17.29
N ALA A 377 -7.41 -10.82 17.41
CA ALA A 377 -6.62 -11.90 16.80
C ALA A 377 -6.61 -11.79 15.26
N LEU A 378 -7.77 -11.49 14.65
CA LEU A 378 -7.87 -11.30 13.21
C LEU A 378 -7.19 -10.02 12.73
N ASN A 379 -7.22 -8.93 13.50
CA ASN A 379 -6.44 -7.72 13.21
C ASN A 379 -4.94 -8.01 13.19
N PHE A 380 -4.44 -8.73 14.21
CA PHE A 380 -3.04 -9.15 14.26
C PHE A 380 -2.67 -10.02 13.06
N GLY A 381 -3.49 -11.05 12.78
CA GLY A 381 -3.28 -11.97 11.66
C GLY A 381 -3.30 -11.26 10.31
N ALA A 382 -4.24 -10.34 10.09
CA ALA A 382 -4.33 -9.56 8.86
C ALA A 382 -3.03 -8.81 8.57
N GLU A 383 -2.51 -8.06 9.55
CA GLU A 383 -1.30 -7.26 9.37
C GLU A 383 -0.02 -8.12 9.30
N ALA A 384 0.04 -9.19 10.09
CA ALA A 384 1.16 -10.13 10.05
C ALA A 384 1.29 -10.84 8.69
N LEU A 385 0.16 -11.17 8.06
CA LEU A 385 0.10 -11.98 6.86
C LEU A 385 0.06 -11.16 5.57
N ILE A 386 -0.53 -9.95 5.57
CA ILE A 386 -0.67 -9.13 4.36
C ILE A 386 0.69 -8.72 3.76
N GLY A 387 1.69 -8.52 4.62
CA GLY A 387 3.07 -8.26 4.20
C GLY A 387 3.76 -9.46 3.56
N ARG A 388 3.31 -10.68 3.88
CA ARG A 388 3.84 -11.93 3.31
C ARG A 388 3.16 -12.25 1.98
N ASN A 389 1.82 -12.33 1.98
CA ASN A 389 0.99 -12.45 0.79
C ASN A 389 -0.38 -11.83 1.04
N TYR A 390 -0.85 -11.08 0.05
CA TYR A 390 -2.13 -10.41 0.14
C TYR A 390 -3.33 -11.36 0.36
N TRP A 391 -3.32 -12.56 -0.27
CA TRP A 391 -4.40 -13.53 -0.08
C TRP A 391 -4.53 -13.99 1.37
N LEU A 392 -3.40 -14.25 2.05
CA LEU A 392 -3.39 -14.64 3.47
C LEU A 392 -3.93 -13.52 4.36
N GLY A 393 -3.53 -12.28 4.11
CA GLY A 393 -4.11 -11.13 4.80
C GLY A 393 -5.63 -11.05 4.59
N SER A 394 -6.09 -11.30 3.36
CA SER A 394 -7.53 -11.30 3.02
C SER A 394 -8.34 -12.38 3.74
N VAL A 395 -7.72 -13.53 4.08
CA VAL A 395 -8.33 -14.59 4.90
C VAL A 395 -8.67 -14.08 6.30
N CYS A 396 -7.85 -13.20 6.88
CA CYS A 396 -8.14 -12.61 8.20
C CYS A 396 -9.04 -11.36 8.11
N VAL A 397 -8.87 -10.54 7.08
CA VAL A 397 -9.66 -9.31 6.90
C VAL A 397 -11.15 -9.61 6.67
N THR A 398 -11.47 -10.69 5.96
CA THR A 398 -12.85 -11.05 5.64
C THR A 398 -13.70 -11.38 6.89
N PRO A 399 -13.32 -12.33 7.75
CA PRO A 399 -14.04 -12.61 8.98
C PRO A 399 -14.02 -11.42 9.93
N LEU A 400 -12.93 -10.64 9.98
CA LEU A 400 -12.87 -9.42 10.77
C LEU A 400 -13.98 -8.45 10.36
N ALA A 401 -14.10 -8.21 9.05
CA ALA A 401 -15.09 -7.31 8.50
C ALA A 401 -16.53 -7.78 8.79
N LEU A 402 -16.78 -9.08 8.79
CA LEU A 402 -18.10 -9.65 9.13
C LEU A 402 -18.39 -9.52 10.63
N LEU A 403 -17.43 -9.86 11.50
CA LEU A 403 -17.58 -9.74 12.95
C LEU A 403 -17.78 -8.29 13.43
N ILE A 404 -17.25 -7.30 12.70
CA ILE A 404 -17.53 -5.88 13.00
C ILE A 404 -19.03 -5.58 12.94
N THR A 405 -19.78 -6.25 12.07
CA THR A 405 -21.21 -6.02 11.93
C THR A 405 -22.02 -6.62 13.09
N GLU A 406 -21.50 -7.67 13.74
CA GLU A 406 -22.13 -8.31 14.91
C GLU A 406 -22.13 -7.38 16.14
N PHE A 407 -21.20 -6.41 16.22
CA PHE A 407 -21.20 -5.41 17.29
C PHE A 407 -22.47 -4.55 17.31
N THR A 408 -23.14 -4.38 16.16
CA THR A 408 -24.36 -3.57 16.05
C THR A 408 -25.63 -4.36 16.39
N GLY A 409 -25.51 -5.65 16.69
CA GLY A 409 -26.60 -6.56 17.01
C GLY A 409 -26.46 -7.89 16.27
N PHE A 410 -27.11 -8.93 16.80
CA PHE A 410 -27.06 -10.29 16.27
C PHE A 410 -27.44 -10.33 14.79
N GLN A 411 -26.56 -10.88 13.96
CA GLN A 411 -26.83 -11.16 12.56
C GLN A 411 -26.97 -12.66 12.35
N GLU A 412 -27.84 -13.05 11.41
CA GLU A 412 -27.97 -14.46 11.05
C GLU A 412 -26.73 -14.92 10.28
N PRO A 413 -25.89 -15.83 10.83
CA PRO A 413 -24.56 -16.10 10.25
C PRO A 413 -24.63 -16.69 8.84
N GLY A 414 -25.63 -17.55 8.57
CA GLY A 414 -25.84 -18.14 7.25
C GLY A 414 -26.14 -17.09 6.17
N ARG A 415 -26.87 -16.04 6.55
CA ARG A 415 -27.14 -14.91 5.66
C ARG A 415 -25.88 -14.11 5.38
N LEU A 416 -25.09 -13.79 6.40
CA LEU A 416 -23.80 -13.09 6.23
C LEU A 416 -22.82 -13.87 5.34
N ILE A 417 -22.74 -15.19 5.52
CA ILE A 417 -21.91 -16.08 4.69
C ILE A 417 -22.35 -16.01 3.22
N THR A 418 -23.65 -16.19 2.98
CA THR A 418 -24.21 -16.22 1.62
C THR A 418 -24.04 -14.87 0.92
N GLU A 419 -24.39 -13.78 1.59
CA GLU A 419 -24.19 -12.41 1.10
C GLU A 419 -22.71 -12.18 0.73
N ARG A 420 -21.77 -12.57 1.61
CA ARG A 420 -20.35 -12.35 1.39
C ARG A 420 -19.76 -13.15 0.22
N VAL A 421 -20.21 -14.39 0.02
CA VAL A 421 -19.81 -15.22 -1.12
C VAL A 421 -20.31 -14.61 -2.42
N VAL A 422 -21.59 -14.27 -2.49
CA VAL A 422 -22.21 -13.67 -3.67
C VAL A 422 -21.53 -12.34 -4.01
N ASP A 423 -21.32 -11.46 -3.03
CA ASP A 423 -20.66 -10.16 -3.24
C ASP A 423 -19.23 -10.30 -3.75
N THR A 424 -18.51 -11.32 -3.28
CA THR A 424 -17.15 -11.59 -3.74
C THR A 424 -17.14 -12.02 -5.21
N LEU A 425 -18.08 -12.88 -5.61
CA LEU A 425 -18.21 -13.35 -6.99
C LEU A 425 -18.67 -12.24 -7.93
N VAL A 426 -19.74 -11.52 -7.58
CA VAL A 426 -20.27 -10.38 -8.34
C VAL A 426 -19.22 -9.28 -8.46
N GLY A 427 -18.58 -8.92 -7.34
CA GLY A 427 -17.53 -7.90 -7.33
C GLY A 427 -16.31 -8.28 -8.17
N ALA A 428 -15.91 -9.56 -8.18
CA ALA A 428 -14.83 -10.05 -9.03
C ALA A 428 -15.19 -9.99 -10.52
N LEU A 429 -16.40 -10.40 -10.89
CA LEU A 429 -16.90 -10.37 -12.27
C LEU A 429 -17.00 -8.93 -12.78
N VAL A 430 -17.63 -8.03 -12.02
CA VAL A 430 -17.76 -6.61 -12.39
C VAL A 430 -16.40 -5.92 -12.44
N GLY A 431 -15.53 -6.19 -11.46
CA GLY A 431 -14.16 -5.66 -11.43
C GLY A 431 -13.34 -6.08 -12.64
N LEU A 432 -13.48 -7.32 -13.10
CA LEU A 432 -12.84 -7.83 -14.31
C LEU A 432 -13.43 -7.20 -15.58
N ALA A 433 -14.77 -7.14 -15.68
CA ALA A 433 -15.47 -6.58 -16.84
C ALA A 433 -15.10 -5.10 -17.07
N ALA A 434 -15.13 -4.28 -16.02
CA ALA A 434 -14.72 -2.88 -16.10
C ALA A 434 -13.22 -2.72 -16.38
N ALA A 435 -12.40 -3.69 -15.96
CA ALA A 435 -10.99 -3.69 -16.29
C ALA A 435 -10.72 -3.90 -17.78
N VAL A 436 -11.48 -4.80 -18.41
CA VAL A 436 -11.45 -5.01 -19.85
C VAL A 436 -12.04 -3.81 -20.60
N ALA A 437 -13.12 -3.22 -20.11
CA ALA A 437 -13.83 -2.13 -20.78
C ALA A 437 -13.06 -0.79 -20.82
N VAL A 438 -12.21 -0.51 -19.82
CA VAL A 438 -11.42 0.74 -19.76
C VAL A 438 -9.91 0.44 -19.84
N PRO A 439 -9.37 0.19 -21.05
CA PRO A 439 -7.94 -0.04 -21.23
C PRO A 439 -7.15 1.25 -21.00
N ASP A 440 -6.13 1.18 -20.14
CA ASP A 440 -5.27 2.33 -19.81
C ASP A 440 -4.25 2.59 -20.95
N ARG A 441 -4.74 3.23 -22.02
CA ARG A 441 -3.99 3.51 -23.26
C ARG A 441 -2.76 4.40 -23.01
N ARG A 442 -2.74 5.22 -21.94
CA ARG A 442 -1.61 6.12 -21.62
C ARG A 442 -0.41 5.36 -21.07
N ARG A 443 -0.60 4.39 -20.18
CA ARG A 443 0.51 3.59 -19.64
C ARG A 443 0.97 2.46 -20.56
N GLN A 444 0.09 1.92 -21.40
CA GLN A 444 0.53 1.04 -22.49
C GLN A 444 1.56 1.72 -23.40
N ARG A 445 1.48 3.05 -23.58
CA ARG A 445 2.51 3.83 -24.29
C ARG A 445 3.80 3.98 -23.49
N VAL A 446 3.74 4.24 -22.18
CA VAL A 446 4.92 4.36 -21.32
C VAL A 446 5.68 3.02 -21.21
N VAL A 447 4.98 1.91 -20.95
CA VAL A 447 5.59 0.57 -20.86
C VAL A 447 6.13 0.12 -22.22
N ARG A 448 5.46 0.48 -23.34
CA ARG A 448 6.04 0.27 -24.67
C ARG A 448 7.30 1.10 -24.85
N ALA A 449 7.29 2.38 -24.50
CA ALA A 449 8.47 3.25 -24.60
C ALA A 449 9.65 2.75 -23.75
N GLU A 450 9.41 2.29 -22.53
CA GLU A 450 10.43 1.67 -21.65
C GLU A 450 10.95 0.33 -22.18
N ARG A 451 10.14 -0.45 -22.91
CA ARG A 451 10.59 -1.69 -23.56
C ARG A 451 11.32 -1.45 -24.88
N THR A 452 11.00 -0.36 -25.58
CA THR A 452 11.67 0.00 -26.84
C THR A 452 12.97 0.76 -26.57
N GLY A 453 13.06 1.55 -25.49
CA GLY A 453 14.24 2.35 -25.12
C GLY A 453 15.57 1.57 -25.07
N PRO A 454 15.64 0.40 -24.40
CA PRO A 454 16.83 -0.44 -24.40
C PRO A 454 17.18 -1.01 -25.77
N ARG A 455 16.18 -1.28 -26.62
CA ARG A 455 16.39 -1.78 -27.98
C ARG A 455 16.90 -0.70 -28.92
N THR A 456 16.45 0.53 -28.76
CA THR A 456 16.96 1.69 -29.50
C THR A 456 18.39 2.06 -29.08
N LEU A 457 18.71 2.01 -27.78
CA LEU A 457 20.08 2.22 -27.28
C LEU A 457 21.04 1.10 -27.69
N ALA A 458 20.59 -0.16 -27.73
CA ALA A 458 21.37 -1.28 -28.26
C ALA A 458 21.55 -1.22 -29.78
N ALA A 459 20.61 -0.60 -30.52
CA ALA A 459 20.73 -0.39 -31.95
C ALA A 459 21.69 0.77 -32.29
N THR A 460 21.65 1.88 -31.55
CA THR A 460 22.59 3.00 -31.72
C THR A 460 24.00 2.67 -31.22
N GLY A 461 24.14 1.83 -30.20
CA GLY A 461 25.44 1.32 -29.75
C GLY A 461 26.11 0.35 -30.72
N ARG A 462 25.35 -0.33 -31.60
CA ARG A 462 25.92 -1.19 -32.67
C ARG A 462 26.29 -0.43 -33.94
N SER A 463 25.74 0.78 -34.17
CA SER A 463 26.12 1.63 -35.31
C SER A 463 27.41 2.42 -35.08
N GLN A 464 27.90 2.51 -33.83
CA GLN A 464 29.22 3.05 -33.51
C GLN A 464 30.23 1.89 -33.39
N GLY A 465 30.52 1.23 -34.52
CA GLY A 465 31.67 0.35 -34.64
C GLY A 465 32.99 1.16 -34.65
N PRO A 466 34.15 0.53 -34.40
CA PRO A 466 35.43 1.22 -34.22
C PRO A 466 35.78 2.02 -35.47
N CYS A 467 36.04 3.32 -35.31
CA CYS A 467 36.61 4.13 -36.37
C CYS A 467 38.00 3.55 -36.71
N PRO A 468 38.30 3.21 -37.98
CA PRO A 468 39.64 2.74 -38.33
C PRO A 468 40.62 3.89 -38.18
N ASP A 469 41.67 3.63 -37.42
CA ASP A 469 42.83 4.50 -37.24
C ASP A 469 43.50 4.75 -38.60
N GLN A 470 43.31 5.95 -39.16
CA GLN A 470 43.99 6.36 -40.40
C GLN A 470 45.38 6.89 -40.02
N ARG A 471 46.35 5.97 -40.11
CA ARG A 471 47.79 6.17 -39.95
C ARG A 471 48.34 7.36 -40.74
N THR A 472 49.28 8.05 -40.09
CA THR A 472 50.62 8.38 -40.60
C THR A 472 50.91 8.03 -42.07
N GLY A 473 51.31 9.04 -42.86
CA GLY A 473 51.87 8.86 -44.20
C GLY A 473 52.14 10.18 -44.92
N ASP A 474 53.34 10.73 -44.67
CA ASP A 474 54.29 11.28 -45.66
C ASP A 474 53.77 12.01 -46.91
N THR A 475 54.10 13.29 -47.06
CA THR A 475 54.42 13.90 -48.37
C THR A 475 55.36 15.09 -48.22
N THR A 476 56.58 14.87 -48.67
CA THR A 476 57.55 15.84 -49.21
C THR A 476 56.91 16.84 -50.19
N GLU A 477 57.24 18.12 -50.05
CA GLU A 477 57.32 19.04 -51.18
C GLU A 477 58.38 20.11 -50.90
N GLY A 478 59.30 20.29 -51.86
CA GLY A 478 60.42 21.22 -51.76
C GLY A 478 60.31 22.40 -52.74
N VAL A 479 61.30 23.29 -52.61
CA VAL A 479 61.90 24.20 -53.62
C VAL A 479 61.48 25.69 -53.60
N ARG A 480 62.40 26.50 -52.99
CA ARG A 480 63.02 27.79 -53.40
C ARG A 480 62.23 29.13 -53.40
N PRO A 481 62.94 30.29 -53.41
CA PRO A 481 64.40 30.52 -53.46
C PRO A 481 65.09 30.75 -52.11
#